data_AF-A0AAD5TE19-F1
#
_entry.id   AF-A0AAD5TE19-F1
#
_cell.length_a   1.000
_cell.length_b   1.000
_cell.length_c   1.000
_cell.angle_alpha   90.00
_cell.angle_beta   90.00
_cell.angle_gamma   90.00
#
_symmetry.space_group_name_H-M   'P 1'
#
loop_
_entity.id
_entity.type
_entity.pdbx_description
1 polymer ?
#
loop_
_entity_poly.entity_id
_entity_poly.type
_entity_poly.pdbx_seq_one_letter_code
_entity_poly.pdbx_strand_id
1 'polypeptide(L)'
;MTAVSSNFQIRKDSPLPPIGSAGISDVYGPASRLGTGRTGGAAGGYGSRTTTPHSELITDTAATDAVSAFSNKLTNVEAQRVMSVLMEMQKKVQLVGLLPDSMDRRMSTIFSQEVSAAIAELRQLEERYEFLLNSNGSRPSITPEMREVGRQIRSVTRSLVRHFLHNPAATSKLRYLKSTKLPSVTQFEQLLQEVKMLVYERLGTTVEDEKQRQDQLAIIIAKEQKTSSDVAALREELDKAKKERTVEINKRNEVIRRLKEELRNIKKQAEETTKRLEARSKQKEDSDVQVFRDKEISMKQECAALKAELAELVKNNGENEAALRKRKFKIESEVENWIHKYDQDMDEKQTELEDITAIYMEEKAQLDELTARHDDLKKEYEAIMAERKIEEEKRMEREMQLKKRTGAATRIQAWFKGWKVRRDMKKQRSGSGKKGAKGKGGKGKAKTAKKK
;
A
#
# COMPACT_ATOMS: atom_id res chain seq x y z
N MET A 1 -38.68 1.48 21.04
CA MET A 1 -37.96 0.31 21.60
C MET A 1 -36.69 0.15 20.79
N THR A 2 -35.52 0.41 21.37
CA THR A 2 -34.62 -0.57 22.04
C THR A 2 -34.16 -1.71 21.10
N ALA A 3 -32.87 -2.04 21.01
CA ALA A 3 -31.71 -1.57 21.77
C ALA A 3 -30.45 -1.34 20.93
N VAL A 4 -29.54 -0.50 21.44
CA VAL A 4 -28.15 -0.39 20.97
C VAL A 4 -27.38 -1.64 21.38
N SER A 5 -26.44 -2.08 20.56
CA SER A 5 -25.37 -2.99 20.99
C SER A 5 -24.06 -2.63 20.30
N SER A 6 -23.28 -1.82 20.99
CA SER A 6 -21.92 -1.42 20.61
C SER A 6 -20.96 -2.61 20.71
N ASN A 7 -20.19 -2.89 19.66
CA ASN A 7 -19.07 -3.82 19.74
C ASN A 7 -17.82 -3.22 19.06
N PHE A 8 -17.36 -2.09 19.62
CA PHE A 8 -16.25 -1.29 19.09
C PHE A 8 -14.91 -1.88 19.55
N GLN A 9 -14.52 -3.03 18.98
CA GLN A 9 -13.27 -3.70 19.31
C GLN A 9 -12.06 -3.00 18.69
N ILE A 10 -11.49 -2.05 19.42
CA ILE A 10 -10.16 -1.48 19.12
C ILE A 10 -9.14 -2.61 19.23
N ARG A 11 -8.74 -3.18 18.10
CA ARG A 11 -7.54 -4.01 18.02
C ARG A 11 -6.34 -3.09 18.27
N LYS A 12 -5.64 -3.30 19.39
CA LYS A 12 -4.29 -2.76 19.55
C LYS A 12 -3.37 -3.56 18.65
N ASP A 13 -2.95 -2.96 17.54
CA ASP A 13 -1.94 -3.57 16.68
C ASP A 13 -0.66 -3.82 17.48
N SER A 14 -0.10 -5.02 17.32
CA SER A 14 1.19 -5.35 17.93
C SER A 14 2.31 -4.65 17.15
N PRO A 15 3.35 -4.13 17.82
CA PRO A 15 4.42 -3.41 17.15
C PRO A 15 5.11 -4.32 16.12
N LEU A 16 5.28 -3.82 14.90
CA LEU A 16 6.03 -4.50 13.85
C LEU A 16 7.48 -4.71 14.31
N PRO A 17 8.11 -5.87 14.00
CA PRO A 17 9.51 -6.09 14.29
C PRO A 17 10.38 -5.07 13.52
N PRO A 18 11.53 -4.66 14.07
CA PRO A 18 12.35 -3.61 13.47
C PRO A 18 12.88 -4.04 12.09
N ILE A 19 12.82 -3.11 11.13
CA ILE A 19 13.37 -3.30 9.78
C ILE A 19 14.89 -3.38 9.89
N GLY A 20 15.43 -4.60 9.84
CA GLY A 20 16.87 -4.83 9.85
C GLY A 20 17.53 -4.25 8.61
N SER A 21 18.32 -3.19 8.78
CA SER A 21 19.14 -2.63 7.71
C SER A 21 20.25 -3.63 7.35
N ALA A 22 20.09 -4.33 6.21
CA ALA A 22 21.10 -5.22 5.65
C ALA A 22 22.27 -4.39 5.06
N GLY A 23 23.06 -3.77 5.94
CA GLY A 23 24.34 -3.16 5.58
C GLY A 23 25.33 -4.23 5.15
N ILE A 24 25.94 -4.04 3.98
CA ILE A 24 27.04 -4.89 3.51
C ILE A 24 28.32 -4.41 4.19
N SER A 25 28.90 -5.24 5.04
CA SER A 25 30.23 -5.02 5.62
C SER A 25 30.97 -6.36 5.81
N ASP A 26 32.29 -6.31 5.68
CA ASP A 26 33.16 -7.46 5.42
C ASP A 26 33.19 -8.53 6.52
N VAL A 27 33.25 -9.80 6.10
CA VAL A 27 33.54 -10.94 6.97
C VAL A 27 35.00 -11.38 6.76
N TYR A 28 35.92 -10.74 7.49
CA TYR A 28 37.25 -11.28 7.75
C TYR A 28 37.27 -11.97 9.12
N GLY A 29 37.20 -13.31 9.12
CA GLY A 29 37.28 -14.13 10.33
C GLY A 29 38.73 -14.46 10.72
N PRO A 30 39.19 -14.19 11.96
CA PRO A 30 40.57 -14.45 12.39
C PRO A 30 40.75 -15.85 13.01
N ALA A 31 41.97 -16.40 12.94
CA ALA A 31 42.36 -17.60 13.69
C ALA A 31 43.85 -17.59 14.06
N SER A 32 44.15 -17.44 15.35
CA SER A 32 45.53 -17.50 15.91
C SER A 32 45.52 -18.05 17.33
N ARG A 33 46.01 -19.29 17.55
CA ARG A 33 46.91 -19.71 18.67
C ARG A 33 47.09 -21.25 18.82
N LEU A 34 48.36 -21.67 18.72
CA LEU A 34 49.14 -22.52 19.64
C LEU A 34 48.61 -23.87 20.21
N GLY A 35 49.47 -24.91 20.15
CA GLY A 35 49.46 -26.13 20.99
C GLY A 35 49.85 -27.41 20.20
N THR A 36 51.11 -27.87 20.07
CA THR A 36 52.11 -28.45 21.02
C THR A 36 51.83 -29.89 21.53
N GLY A 37 52.61 -30.88 21.06
CA GLY A 37 52.67 -32.29 21.53
C GLY A 37 52.76 -33.30 20.36
N ARG A 38 53.85 -34.07 20.16
CA ARG A 38 54.23 -35.39 20.75
C ARG A 38 53.20 -36.53 20.48
N THR A 39 53.54 -37.74 20.02
CA THR A 39 54.84 -38.43 19.75
C THR A 39 54.70 -39.66 18.82
N GLY A 40 55.74 -39.97 18.01
CA GLY A 40 56.04 -41.32 17.45
C GLY A 40 55.35 -41.71 16.12
N GLY A 41 55.94 -42.54 15.25
CA GLY A 41 57.32 -43.06 15.20
C GLY A 41 57.54 -44.19 14.16
N ALA A 42 58.76 -44.27 13.58
CA ALA A 42 59.27 -45.34 12.67
C ALA A 42 58.62 -45.41 11.25
N ALA A 43 59.26 -45.88 10.15
CA ALA A 43 60.64 -46.35 9.89
C ALA A 43 61.06 -46.17 8.40
N GLY A 44 62.38 -46.10 8.10
CA GLY A 44 62.98 -46.22 6.75
C GLY A 44 62.88 -44.97 5.84
N GLY A 45 63.90 -44.50 5.09
CA GLY A 45 65.25 -45.04 4.78
C GLY A 45 65.27 -45.75 3.42
N TYR A 46 66.14 -45.46 2.43
CA TYR A 46 67.33 -44.58 2.29
C TYR A 46 67.21 -43.80 0.94
N GLY A 47 67.88 -42.70 0.60
CA GLY A 47 69.29 -42.30 0.71
C GLY A 47 69.91 -42.26 -0.72
N SER A 48 70.92 -41.47 -1.08
CA SER A 48 71.66 -40.39 -0.40
C SER A 48 72.14 -39.37 -1.46
N ARG A 49 72.42 -38.12 -1.08
CA ARG A 49 72.88 -37.06 -2.01
C ARG A 49 74.16 -36.42 -1.46
N THR A 50 75.31 -36.76 -2.02
CA THR A 50 76.63 -36.31 -1.57
C THR A 50 77.03 -34.97 -2.19
N THR A 51 77.89 -34.25 -1.48
CA THR A 51 78.34 -32.88 -1.80
C THR A 51 79.54 -32.84 -2.75
N THR A 52 79.64 -31.76 -3.52
CA THR A 52 80.84 -31.41 -4.29
C THR A 52 81.90 -30.75 -3.39
N PRO A 53 83.14 -31.27 -3.31
CA PRO A 53 84.26 -30.57 -2.67
C PRO A 53 84.90 -29.53 -3.60
N HIS A 54 85.79 -28.71 -3.05
CA HIS A 54 86.46 -27.59 -3.74
C HIS A 54 87.64 -28.00 -4.63
N SER A 55 88.07 -27.03 -5.45
CA SER A 55 89.30 -27.05 -6.26
C SER A 55 90.57 -27.13 -5.41
N GLU A 56 91.45 -28.10 -5.70
CA GLU A 56 92.86 -28.09 -5.30
C GLU A 56 93.80 -28.35 -6.50
N LEU A 57 95.05 -27.88 -6.38
CA LEU A 57 96.06 -27.91 -7.43
C LEU A 57 96.76 -29.27 -7.49
N ILE A 58 96.57 -30.02 -8.57
CA ILE A 58 97.22 -31.32 -8.77
C ILE A 58 98.71 -31.12 -9.11
N THR A 59 99.58 -31.72 -8.28
CA THR A 59 101.03 -31.77 -8.48
C THR A 59 101.47 -33.03 -9.25
N ASP A 60 102.70 -33.01 -9.74
CA ASP A 60 103.14 -33.79 -10.91
C ASP A 60 103.34 -35.31 -10.69
N THR A 61 103.01 -35.83 -9.49
CA THR A 61 103.06 -37.26 -9.16
C THR A 61 101.78 -38.00 -9.54
N ALA A 62 100.61 -37.34 -9.57
CA ALA A 62 99.32 -37.99 -9.85
C ALA A 62 99.19 -38.50 -11.31
N ALA A 63 100.04 -38.03 -12.22
CA ALA A 63 99.99 -38.36 -13.65
C ALA A 63 100.33 -39.83 -13.98
N THR A 64 101.00 -40.56 -13.09
CA THR A 64 101.23 -42.01 -13.22
C THR A 64 100.06 -42.84 -12.71
N ASP A 65 99.47 -42.46 -11.58
CA ASP A 65 98.37 -43.23 -10.97
C ASP A 65 97.06 -43.10 -11.77
N ALA A 66 96.81 -41.93 -12.38
CA ALA A 66 95.68 -41.73 -13.29
C ALA A 66 95.69 -42.71 -14.48
N VAL A 67 96.87 -43.18 -14.92
CA VAL A 67 97.01 -44.13 -16.04
C VAL A 67 96.59 -45.54 -15.62
N SER A 68 96.88 -45.91 -14.37
CA SER A 68 96.38 -47.15 -13.74
C SER A 68 94.86 -47.08 -13.54
N ALA A 69 94.36 -45.94 -13.07
CA ALA A 69 92.97 -45.73 -12.66
C ALA A 69 91.91 -45.83 -13.78
N PHE A 70 92.28 -45.60 -15.06
CA PHE A 70 91.39 -45.82 -16.21
C PHE A 70 91.50 -47.24 -16.79
N SER A 71 92.69 -47.85 -16.77
CA SER A 71 92.85 -49.24 -17.25
C SER A 71 92.14 -50.24 -16.34
N ASN A 72 92.32 -50.12 -15.01
CA ASN A 72 91.86 -51.12 -14.04
C ASN A 72 90.34 -51.12 -13.81
N LYS A 73 89.56 -50.28 -14.51
CA LYS A 73 88.09 -50.20 -14.41
C LYS A 73 87.36 -50.87 -15.59
N LEU A 74 88.04 -51.11 -16.70
CA LEU A 74 87.47 -51.80 -17.86
C LEU A 74 87.65 -53.31 -17.66
N THR A 75 86.57 -54.07 -17.74
CA THR A 75 86.56 -55.53 -17.49
C THR A 75 87.13 -56.35 -18.66
N ASN A 76 87.04 -55.84 -19.89
CA ASN A 76 87.56 -56.48 -21.09
C ASN A 76 89.05 -56.12 -21.32
N VAL A 77 89.92 -57.12 -21.45
CA VAL A 77 91.36 -56.96 -21.73
C VAL A 77 91.63 -56.21 -23.04
N GLU A 78 90.78 -56.35 -24.05
CA GLU A 78 90.90 -55.60 -25.31
C GLU A 78 90.57 -54.11 -25.10
N ALA A 79 89.55 -53.81 -24.30
CA ALA A 79 89.23 -52.45 -23.91
C ALA A 79 90.37 -51.78 -23.11
N GLN A 80 90.99 -52.52 -22.18
CA GLN A 80 92.19 -52.07 -21.47
C GLN A 80 93.36 -51.77 -22.42
N ARG A 81 93.59 -52.60 -23.44
CA ARG A 81 94.62 -52.38 -24.47
C ARG A 81 94.33 -51.13 -25.31
N VAL A 82 93.10 -50.96 -25.80
CA VAL A 82 92.69 -49.77 -26.57
C VAL A 82 92.85 -48.50 -25.73
N MET A 83 92.40 -48.52 -24.48
CA MET A 83 92.55 -47.38 -23.55
C MET A 83 94.02 -47.09 -23.24
N SER A 84 94.85 -48.11 -23.09
CA SER A 84 96.30 -47.96 -22.88
C SER A 84 97.00 -47.29 -24.08
N VAL A 85 96.65 -47.68 -25.31
CA VAL A 85 97.17 -47.04 -26.54
C VAL A 85 96.73 -45.58 -26.64
N LEU A 86 95.47 -45.27 -26.32
CA LEU A 86 94.97 -43.88 -26.30
C LEU A 86 95.66 -43.02 -25.23
N MET A 87 95.88 -43.56 -24.02
CA MET A 87 96.63 -42.87 -22.96
C MET A 87 98.10 -42.65 -23.33
N GLU A 88 98.75 -43.62 -23.99
CA GLU A 88 100.13 -43.47 -24.45
C GLU A 88 100.23 -42.46 -25.62
N MET A 89 99.25 -42.47 -26.54
CA MET A 89 99.10 -41.45 -27.58
C MET A 89 98.94 -40.05 -27.00
N GLN A 90 98.05 -39.87 -26.01
CA GLN A 90 97.81 -38.57 -25.38
C GLN A 90 99.10 -38.02 -24.74
N LYS A 91 99.86 -38.85 -24.00
CA LYS A 91 101.18 -38.45 -23.46
C LYS A 91 102.15 -38.01 -24.54
N LYS A 92 102.24 -38.77 -25.65
CA LYS A 92 103.13 -38.45 -26.78
C LYS A 92 102.75 -37.14 -27.47
N VAL A 93 101.45 -36.91 -27.69
CA VAL A 93 100.92 -35.64 -28.24
C VAL A 93 101.24 -34.48 -27.31
N GLN A 94 100.98 -34.61 -26.00
CA GLN A 94 101.26 -33.56 -25.02
C GLN A 94 102.74 -33.22 -24.91
N LEU A 95 103.65 -34.18 -25.09
CA LEU A 95 105.09 -33.94 -25.14
C LEU A 95 105.52 -33.18 -26.40
N VAL A 96 104.99 -33.54 -27.58
CA VAL A 96 105.24 -32.78 -28.82
C VAL A 96 104.70 -31.36 -28.70
N GLY A 97 103.49 -31.21 -28.16
CA GLY A 97 102.86 -29.91 -27.89
C GLY A 97 103.52 -29.08 -26.78
N LEU A 98 104.61 -29.55 -26.18
CA LEU A 98 105.42 -28.80 -25.20
C LEU A 98 106.81 -28.43 -25.74
N LEU A 99 107.17 -28.85 -26.97
CA LEU A 99 108.46 -28.50 -27.57
C LEU A 99 108.56 -26.98 -27.82
N PRO A 100 109.73 -26.35 -27.64
CA PRO A 100 109.91 -24.93 -27.91
C PRO A 100 109.83 -24.61 -29.41
N ASP A 101 109.16 -23.53 -29.79
CA ASP A 101 109.10 -23.05 -31.18
C ASP A 101 110.38 -22.32 -31.63
N SER A 102 111.18 -21.84 -30.67
CA SER A 102 112.53 -21.28 -30.90
C SER A 102 113.48 -21.66 -29.77
N MET A 103 114.79 -21.62 -30.03
CA MET A 103 115.82 -21.96 -29.03
C MET A 103 116.42 -20.70 -28.39
N ASP A 104 115.72 -20.12 -27.42
CA ASP A 104 116.25 -19.03 -26.59
C ASP A 104 117.49 -19.48 -25.79
N ARG A 105 118.35 -18.53 -25.44
CA ARG A 105 119.59 -18.72 -24.66
C ARG A 105 119.36 -19.37 -23.30
N ARG A 106 118.14 -19.29 -22.74
CA ARG A 106 117.70 -19.99 -21.53
C ARG A 106 117.40 -21.48 -21.73
N MET A 107 117.04 -21.90 -22.94
CA MET A 107 116.69 -23.30 -23.23
C MET A 107 117.94 -24.10 -23.62
N SER A 108 118.87 -23.48 -24.35
CA SER A 108 120.20 -24.04 -24.66
C SER A 108 121.10 -24.26 -23.42
N THR A 109 120.73 -23.76 -22.24
CA THR A 109 121.43 -24.02 -20.96
C THR A 109 120.68 -25.01 -20.05
N ILE A 110 119.43 -25.36 -20.38
CA ILE A 110 118.59 -26.28 -19.58
C ILE A 110 118.61 -27.71 -20.16
N PHE A 111 118.75 -27.85 -21.47
CA PHE A 111 118.90 -29.13 -22.18
C PHE A 111 120.38 -29.41 -22.52
N SER A 112 120.70 -30.67 -22.87
CA SER A 112 122.03 -31.00 -23.39
C SER A 112 122.23 -30.43 -24.80
N GLN A 113 123.48 -30.34 -25.25
CA GLN A 113 123.81 -29.89 -26.61
C GLN A 113 123.15 -30.77 -27.68
N GLU A 114 123.08 -32.09 -27.45
CA GLU A 114 122.41 -33.07 -28.32
C GLU A 114 120.91 -32.81 -28.44
N VAL A 115 120.20 -32.62 -27.32
CA VAL A 115 118.75 -32.35 -27.32
C VAL A 115 118.45 -30.97 -27.91
N SER A 116 119.31 -29.99 -27.65
CA SER A 116 119.19 -28.64 -28.23
C SER A 116 119.39 -28.67 -29.75
N ALA A 117 120.38 -29.44 -30.24
CA ALA A 117 120.61 -29.66 -31.66
C ALA A 117 119.46 -30.40 -32.33
N ALA A 118 118.93 -31.48 -31.73
CA ALA A 118 117.80 -32.23 -32.29
C ALA A 118 116.48 -31.42 -32.30
N ILE A 119 116.27 -30.49 -31.36
CA ILE A 119 115.15 -29.54 -31.42
C ILE A 119 115.37 -28.52 -32.55
N ALA A 120 116.59 -28.00 -32.72
CA ALA A 120 116.89 -27.08 -33.84
C ALA A 120 116.77 -27.77 -35.21
N GLU A 121 117.22 -29.03 -35.34
CA GLU A 121 117.05 -29.88 -36.51
C GLU A 121 115.56 -30.08 -36.83
N LEU A 122 114.74 -30.39 -35.81
CA LEU A 122 113.28 -30.51 -35.99
C LEU A 122 112.68 -29.23 -36.58
N ARG A 123 113.02 -28.05 -36.04
CA ARG A 123 112.48 -26.77 -36.53
C ARG A 123 112.99 -26.42 -37.94
N GLN A 124 114.24 -26.70 -38.28
CA GLN A 124 114.76 -26.54 -39.65
C GLN A 124 114.06 -27.48 -40.64
N LEU A 125 113.75 -28.71 -40.23
CA LEU A 125 113.00 -29.67 -41.06
C LEU A 125 111.53 -29.25 -41.22
N GLU A 126 110.90 -28.71 -40.16
CA GLU A 126 109.55 -28.15 -40.21
C GLU A 126 109.47 -26.91 -41.12
N GLU A 127 110.36 -25.93 -40.95
CA GLU A 127 110.46 -24.74 -41.83
C GLU A 127 110.69 -25.15 -43.30
N ARG A 128 111.57 -26.12 -43.54
CA ARG A 128 111.79 -26.69 -44.89
C ARG A 128 110.55 -27.40 -45.42
N TYR A 129 109.77 -28.06 -44.58
CA TYR A 129 108.54 -28.73 -44.97
C TYR A 129 107.42 -27.72 -45.28
N GLU A 130 107.30 -26.64 -44.51
CA GLU A 130 106.37 -25.53 -44.79
C GLU A 130 106.77 -24.79 -46.07
N PHE A 131 108.06 -24.52 -46.28
CA PHE A 131 108.56 -23.94 -47.53
C PHE A 131 108.21 -24.82 -48.75
N LEU A 132 108.44 -26.13 -48.65
CA LEU A 132 108.06 -27.08 -49.70
C LEU A 132 106.54 -27.15 -49.91
N LEU A 133 105.75 -27.12 -48.83
CA LEU A 133 104.28 -27.14 -48.88
C LEU A 133 103.73 -25.88 -49.58
N ASN A 134 104.21 -24.70 -49.18
CA ASN A 134 103.80 -23.41 -49.73
C ASN A 134 104.24 -23.23 -51.19
N SER A 135 105.41 -23.77 -51.56
CA SER A 135 105.92 -23.73 -52.94
C SER A 135 105.18 -24.65 -53.92
N ASN A 136 104.44 -25.66 -53.43
CA ASN A 136 103.84 -26.71 -54.27
C ASN A 136 102.48 -26.32 -54.91
N GLY A 137 101.92 -25.16 -54.54
CA GLY A 137 100.68 -24.65 -55.11
C GLY A 137 99.40 -25.43 -54.75
N SER A 138 98.29 -25.08 -55.40
CA SER A 138 96.92 -25.49 -54.99
C SER A 138 96.53 -26.95 -55.30
N ARG A 139 97.51 -27.86 -55.45
CA ARG A 139 97.28 -29.32 -55.49
C ARG A 139 98.40 -30.02 -54.70
N PRO A 140 98.14 -30.53 -53.47
CA PRO A 140 99.17 -31.12 -52.62
C PRO A 140 99.59 -32.53 -53.10
N SER A 141 100.35 -32.58 -54.20
CA SER A 141 101.03 -33.80 -54.63
C SER A 141 102.24 -34.04 -53.74
N ILE A 142 102.27 -35.17 -53.01
CA ILE A 142 103.34 -35.49 -52.06
C ILE A 142 104.62 -35.86 -52.84
N THR A 143 105.44 -34.84 -53.11
CA THR A 143 106.75 -34.98 -53.78
C THR A 143 107.66 -35.95 -53.01
N PRO A 144 108.61 -36.63 -53.65
CA PRO A 144 109.54 -37.53 -52.96
C PRO A 144 110.35 -36.79 -51.88
N GLU A 145 110.67 -35.52 -52.10
CA GLU A 145 111.39 -34.66 -51.15
C GLU A 145 110.54 -34.29 -49.93
N MET A 146 109.29 -33.85 -50.14
CA MET A 146 108.33 -33.59 -49.06
C MET A 146 108.05 -34.85 -48.25
N ARG A 147 108.01 -36.02 -48.91
CA ARG A 147 107.91 -37.34 -48.25
C ARG A 147 109.15 -37.67 -47.42
N GLU A 148 110.33 -37.27 -47.88
CA GLU A 148 111.61 -37.51 -47.21
C GLU A 148 111.82 -36.58 -46.02
N VAL A 149 111.64 -35.27 -46.17
CA VAL A 149 111.61 -34.32 -45.04
C VAL A 149 110.54 -34.76 -44.03
N GLY A 150 109.36 -35.17 -44.50
CA GLY A 150 108.33 -35.77 -43.66
C GLY A 150 108.74 -37.11 -43.01
N ARG A 151 109.67 -37.91 -43.56
CA ARG A 151 110.28 -39.06 -42.87
C ARG A 151 111.25 -38.60 -41.80
N GLN A 152 112.08 -37.60 -42.10
CA GLN A 152 113.10 -37.05 -41.20
C GLN A 152 112.48 -36.39 -39.97
N ILE A 153 111.47 -35.52 -40.13
CA ILE A 153 110.64 -34.98 -39.03
C ILE A 153 110.13 -36.14 -38.15
N ARG A 154 109.43 -37.12 -38.74
CA ARG A 154 108.92 -38.30 -38.01
C ARG A 154 110.01 -39.21 -37.43
N SER A 155 111.28 -39.01 -37.75
CA SER A 155 112.41 -39.67 -37.09
C SER A 155 112.86 -38.84 -35.88
N VAL A 156 113.19 -37.56 -36.09
CA VAL A 156 113.66 -36.63 -35.06
C VAL A 156 112.61 -36.45 -33.96
N THR A 157 111.33 -36.22 -34.28
CA THR A 157 110.25 -36.15 -33.29
C THR A 157 110.12 -37.44 -32.48
N ARG A 158 110.32 -38.62 -33.09
CA ARG A 158 110.29 -39.90 -32.34
C ARG A 158 111.50 -40.07 -31.43
N SER A 159 112.69 -39.64 -31.86
CA SER A 159 113.90 -39.67 -31.03
C SER A 159 113.80 -38.70 -29.85
N LEU A 160 113.30 -37.48 -30.08
CA LEU A 160 113.01 -36.49 -29.03
C LEU A 160 111.95 -37.01 -28.05
N VAL A 161 110.79 -37.45 -28.52
CA VAL A 161 109.71 -37.98 -27.65
C VAL A 161 110.18 -39.22 -26.89
N ARG A 162 111.01 -40.09 -27.49
CA ARG A 162 111.66 -41.19 -26.75
C ARG A 162 112.61 -40.66 -25.68
N HIS A 163 113.49 -39.71 -25.98
CA HIS A 163 114.40 -39.13 -24.99
C HIS A 163 113.64 -38.54 -23.80
N PHE A 164 112.61 -37.72 -24.06
CA PHE A 164 111.77 -37.12 -23.03
C PHE A 164 110.98 -38.18 -22.21
N LEU A 165 110.46 -39.24 -22.83
CA LEU A 165 109.80 -40.33 -22.12
C LEU A 165 110.76 -41.16 -21.24
N HIS A 166 112.02 -41.35 -21.65
CA HIS A 166 113.03 -42.10 -20.89
C HIS A 166 113.79 -41.22 -19.88
N ASN A 167 113.69 -39.90 -19.97
CA ASN A 167 114.33 -38.93 -19.08
C ASN A 167 113.28 -38.01 -18.41
N PRO A 168 112.65 -38.44 -17.29
CA PRO A 168 111.66 -37.65 -16.58
C PRO A 168 112.16 -36.26 -16.14
N ALA A 169 113.45 -36.13 -15.82
CA ALA A 169 114.03 -34.84 -15.44
C ALA A 169 114.06 -33.84 -16.61
N ALA A 170 114.34 -34.30 -17.83
CA ALA A 170 114.22 -33.48 -19.04
C ALA A 170 112.76 -33.10 -19.33
N THR A 171 111.81 -34.00 -19.10
CA THR A 171 110.36 -33.73 -19.26
C THR A 171 109.81 -32.73 -18.24
N SER A 172 110.25 -32.79 -16.97
CA SER A 172 109.87 -31.78 -15.97
C SER A 172 110.49 -30.42 -16.25
N LYS A 173 111.74 -30.36 -16.77
CA LYS A 173 112.32 -29.11 -17.30
C LYS A 173 111.50 -28.54 -18.46
N LEU A 174 111.09 -29.38 -19.42
CA LEU A 174 110.26 -28.99 -20.57
C LEU A 174 108.90 -28.41 -20.14
N ARG A 175 108.26 -29.02 -19.14
CA ARG A 175 107.01 -28.51 -18.55
C ARG A 175 107.19 -27.19 -17.78
N TYR A 176 108.27 -27.06 -17.02
CA TYR A 176 108.60 -25.83 -16.28
C TYR A 176 108.83 -24.62 -17.21
N LEU A 177 109.41 -24.86 -18.39
CA LEU A 177 109.68 -23.83 -19.40
C LEU A 177 108.43 -23.18 -20.01
N LYS A 178 107.24 -23.80 -19.87
CA LYS A 178 105.95 -23.26 -20.33
C LYS A 178 106.00 -22.67 -21.76
N SER A 179 106.44 -23.48 -22.74
CA SER A 179 106.33 -23.14 -24.16
C SER A 179 104.89 -22.72 -24.50
N THR A 180 104.74 -21.65 -25.27
CA THR A 180 103.41 -21.12 -25.62
C THR A 180 102.78 -22.01 -26.66
N LYS A 181 101.87 -22.90 -26.25
CA LYS A 181 101.19 -23.81 -27.19
C LYS A 181 100.40 -23.03 -28.22
N LEU A 182 100.55 -23.39 -29.49
CA LEU A 182 99.64 -22.97 -30.56
C LEU A 182 98.18 -23.34 -30.18
N PRO A 183 97.19 -22.45 -30.43
CA PRO A 183 95.79 -22.73 -30.09
C PRO A 183 95.24 -24.02 -30.71
N SER A 184 95.67 -24.35 -31.93
CA SER A 184 95.34 -25.60 -32.64
C SER A 184 95.82 -26.85 -31.91
N VAL A 185 97.00 -26.82 -31.28
CA VAL A 185 97.54 -27.93 -30.47
C VAL A 185 96.74 -28.09 -29.19
N THR A 186 96.37 -26.98 -28.55
CA THR A 186 95.51 -26.99 -27.35
C THR A 186 94.11 -27.57 -27.66
N GLN A 187 93.52 -27.17 -28.80
CA GLN A 187 92.25 -27.70 -29.26
C GLN A 187 92.35 -29.21 -29.60
N PHE A 188 93.44 -29.65 -30.22
CA PHE A 188 93.68 -31.07 -30.51
C PHE A 188 93.85 -31.90 -29.22
N GLU A 189 94.53 -31.37 -28.20
CA GLU A 189 94.64 -32.03 -26.88
C GLU A 189 93.28 -32.14 -26.16
N GLN A 190 92.40 -31.14 -26.32
CA GLN A 190 91.03 -31.16 -25.80
C GLN A 190 90.16 -32.22 -26.52
N LEU A 191 90.13 -32.20 -27.85
CA LEU A 191 89.39 -33.19 -28.65
C LEU A 191 89.89 -34.63 -28.40
N LEU A 192 91.20 -34.83 -28.24
CA LEU A 192 91.76 -36.13 -27.89
C LEU A 192 91.37 -36.58 -26.48
N GLN A 193 91.22 -35.65 -25.53
CA GLN A 193 90.68 -35.94 -24.19
C GLN A 193 89.19 -36.29 -24.25
N GLU A 194 88.38 -35.59 -25.04
CA GLU A 194 86.96 -35.92 -25.26
C GLU A 194 86.77 -37.29 -25.90
N VAL A 195 87.50 -37.58 -26.99
CA VAL A 195 87.49 -38.90 -27.65
C VAL A 195 87.90 -40.00 -26.67
N LYS A 196 88.90 -39.79 -25.81
CA LYS A 196 89.27 -40.76 -24.77
C LYS A 196 88.13 -41.01 -23.78
N MET A 197 87.40 -39.97 -23.35
CA MET A 197 86.25 -40.14 -22.45
C MET A 197 85.09 -40.89 -23.12
N LEU A 198 84.75 -40.54 -24.35
CA LEU A 198 83.72 -41.22 -25.15
C LEU A 198 84.06 -42.68 -25.40
N VAL A 199 85.31 -42.99 -25.72
CA VAL A 199 85.79 -44.37 -25.90
C VAL A 199 85.81 -45.13 -24.57
N TYR A 200 86.18 -44.49 -23.45
CA TYR A 200 86.09 -45.11 -22.13
C TYR A 200 84.64 -45.47 -21.75
N GLU A 201 83.70 -44.56 -21.99
CA GLU A 201 82.27 -44.80 -21.74
C GLU A 201 81.75 -45.93 -22.64
N ARG A 202 81.99 -45.88 -23.95
CA ARG A 202 81.54 -46.91 -24.90
C ARG A 202 82.19 -48.28 -24.72
N LEU A 203 83.41 -48.35 -24.17
CA LEU A 203 84.06 -49.61 -23.78
C LEU A 203 83.66 -50.10 -22.37
N GLY A 204 83.08 -49.22 -21.55
CA GLY A 204 82.57 -49.54 -20.21
C GLY A 204 81.10 -49.91 -20.17
N THR A 205 80.33 -49.61 -21.22
CA THR A 205 78.91 -49.99 -21.35
C THR A 205 78.75 -51.40 -21.93
N THR A 206 77.99 -52.27 -21.25
CA THR A 206 77.62 -53.58 -21.77
C THR A 206 76.47 -53.48 -22.79
N VAL A 207 76.24 -54.57 -23.55
CA VAL A 207 75.09 -54.67 -24.47
C VAL A 207 73.78 -54.67 -23.69
N GLU A 208 73.81 -55.27 -22.49
CA GLU A 208 72.73 -55.35 -21.52
C GLU A 208 72.39 -53.96 -20.95
N ASP A 209 73.39 -53.11 -20.63
CA ASP A 209 73.16 -51.74 -20.18
C ASP A 209 72.54 -50.87 -21.28
N GLU A 210 73.06 -50.97 -22.51
CA GLU A 210 72.55 -50.19 -23.65
C GLU A 210 71.12 -50.62 -24.02
N LYS A 211 70.83 -51.93 -23.98
CA LYS A 211 69.45 -52.41 -24.13
C LYS A 211 68.55 -51.90 -23.00
N GLN A 212 69.00 -51.91 -21.74
CA GLN A 212 68.23 -51.35 -20.63
C GLN A 212 67.95 -49.85 -20.80
N ARG A 213 68.90 -49.05 -21.33
CA ARG A 213 68.63 -47.64 -21.70
C ARG A 213 67.55 -47.53 -22.76
N GLN A 214 67.61 -48.36 -23.80
CA GLN A 214 66.63 -48.34 -24.90
C GLN A 214 65.23 -48.76 -24.42
N ASP A 215 65.13 -49.81 -23.60
CA ASP A 215 63.87 -50.25 -22.98
C ASP A 215 63.31 -49.16 -22.03
N GLN A 216 64.14 -48.52 -21.22
CA GLN A 216 63.74 -47.39 -20.36
C GLN A 216 63.28 -46.18 -21.18
N LEU A 217 63.99 -45.82 -22.26
CA LEU A 217 63.63 -44.72 -23.14
C LEU A 217 62.29 -44.99 -23.86
N ALA A 218 62.06 -46.22 -24.33
CA ALA A 218 60.78 -46.63 -24.90
C ALA A 218 59.63 -46.50 -23.89
N ILE A 219 59.84 -46.90 -22.63
CA ILE A 219 58.86 -46.72 -21.54
C ILE A 219 58.60 -45.23 -21.26
N ILE A 220 59.61 -44.36 -21.33
CA ILE A 220 59.46 -42.91 -21.15
C ILE A 220 58.65 -42.32 -22.31
N ILE A 221 58.99 -42.63 -23.56
CA ILE A 221 58.28 -42.15 -24.75
C ILE A 221 56.82 -42.61 -24.75
N ALA A 222 56.54 -43.88 -24.42
CA ALA A 222 55.17 -44.39 -24.34
C ALA A 222 54.35 -43.70 -23.22
N LYS A 223 54.98 -43.38 -22.09
CA LYS A 223 54.35 -42.59 -21.02
C LYS A 223 54.09 -41.15 -21.44
N GLU A 224 55.04 -40.51 -22.11
CA GLU A 224 54.92 -39.13 -22.60
C GLU A 224 53.84 -39.00 -23.69
N GLN A 225 53.78 -39.94 -24.64
CA GLN A 225 52.71 -40.00 -25.64
C GLN A 225 51.34 -40.15 -24.97
N LYS A 226 51.23 -41.05 -23.96
CA LYS A 226 49.98 -41.21 -23.22
C LYS A 226 49.60 -39.94 -22.45
N THR A 227 50.50 -39.37 -21.63
CA THR A 227 50.17 -38.17 -20.84
C THR A 227 49.90 -36.96 -21.72
N SER A 228 50.54 -36.84 -22.89
CA SER A 228 50.24 -35.82 -23.89
C SER A 228 48.82 -35.99 -24.47
N SER A 229 48.42 -37.23 -24.78
CA SER A 229 47.04 -37.56 -25.20
C SER A 229 46.01 -37.28 -24.10
N ASP A 230 46.28 -37.69 -22.85
CA ASP A 230 45.41 -37.45 -21.70
C ASP A 230 45.26 -35.93 -21.45
N VAL A 231 46.34 -35.16 -21.56
CA VAL A 231 46.33 -33.68 -21.44
C VAL A 231 45.59 -33.02 -22.61
N ALA A 232 45.66 -33.56 -23.83
CA ALA A 232 44.91 -33.06 -24.97
C ALA A 232 43.39 -33.26 -24.78
N ALA A 233 42.96 -34.46 -24.38
CA ALA A 233 41.57 -34.77 -24.09
C ALA A 233 41.00 -33.89 -22.95
N LEU A 234 41.73 -33.78 -21.83
CA LEU A 234 41.33 -32.93 -20.70
C LEU A 234 41.24 -31.44 -21.06
N ARG A 235 42.06 -30.96 -22.01
CA ARG A 235 41.96 -29.58 -22.53
C ARG A 235 40.71 -29.40 -23.40
N GLU A 236 40.37 -30.37 -24.23
CA GLU A 236 39.15 -30.32 -25.06
C GLU A 236 37.88 -30.35 -24.20
N GLU A 237 37.80 -31.25 -23.21
CA GLU A 237 36.69 -31.31 -22.25
C GLU A 237 36.55 -29.99 -21.47
N LEU A 238 37.66 -29.43 -21.01
CA LEU A 238 37.69 -28.17 -20.26
C LEU A 238 37.25 -26.98 -21.11
N ASP A 239 37.64 -26.91 -22.39
CA ASP A 239 37.18 -25.87 -23.30
C ASP A 239 35.73 -26.08 -23.78
N LYS A 240 35.26 -27.32 -23.89
CA LYS A 240 33.83 -27.64 -24.09
C LYS A 240 33.00 -27.17 -22.90
N ALA A 241 33.40 -27.50 -21.67
CA ALA A 241 32.74 -27.06 -20.45
C ALA A 241 32.72 -25.53 -20.30
N LYS A 242 33.79 -24.81 -20.69
CA LYS A 242 33.78 -23.34 -20.78
C LYS A 242 32.74 -22.82 -21.79
N LYS A 243 32.66 -23.41 -22.99
CA LYS A 243 31.70 -23.01 -24.04
C LYS A 243 30.26 -23.25 -23.58
N GLU A 244 29.97 -24.41 -23.02
CA GLU A 244 28.64 -24.73 -22.47
C GLU A 244 28.26 -23.78 -21.32
N ARG A 245 29.19 -23.49 -20.39
CA ARG A 245 29.00 -22.51 -19.32
C ARG A 245 28.73 -21.09 -19.83
N THR A 246 29.42 -20.63 -20.88
CA THR A 246 29.17 -19.28 -21.45
C THR A 246 27.84 -19.20 -22.18
N VAL A 247 27.43 -20.25 -22.90
CA VAL A 247 26.09 -20.34 -23.51
C VAL A 247 25.00 -20.31 -22.44
N GLU A 248 25.16 -21.05 -21.33
CA GLU A 248 24.19 -21.08 -20.24
C GLU A 248 24.12 -19.74 -19.46
N ILE A 249 25.26 -19.08 -19.23
CA ILE A 249 25.31 -17.72 -18.69
C ILE A 249 24.54 -16.74 -19.60
N ASN A 250 24.74 -16.82 -20.91
CA ASN A 250 24.05 -15.95 -21.87
C ASN A 250 22.53 -16.18 -21.88
N LYS A 251 22.07 -17.44 -21.83
CA LYS A 251 20.63 -17.77 -21.67
C LYS A 251 20.06 -17.15 -20.39
N ARG A 252 20.75 -17.30 -19.26
CA ARG A 252 20.30 -16.75 -17.96
C ARG A 252 20.29 -15.23 -17.96
N ASN A 253 21.30 -14.58 -18.55
CA ASN A 253 21.34 -13.13 -18.71
C ASN A 253 20.16 -12.61 -19.55
N GLU A 254 19.78 -13.31 -20.61
CA GLU A 254 18.61 -12.95 -21.42
C GLU A 254 17.27 -13.15 -20.68
N VAL A 255 17.13 -14.21 -19.88
CA VAL A 255 15.99 -14.37 -18.97
C VAL A 255 15.93 -13.21 -17.95
N ILE A 256 17.07 -12.86 -17.34
CA ILE A 256 17.17 -11.73 -16.39
C ILE A 256 16.83 -10.40 -17.10
N ARG A 257 17.23 -10.21 -18.36
CA ARG A 257 16.89 -9.02 -19.15
C ARG A 257 15.38 -8.91 -19.38
N ARG A 258 14.72 -10.00 -19.78
CA ARG A 258 13.26 -10.04 -19.99
C ARG A 258 12.49 -9.81 -18.69
N LEU A 259 12.83 -10.49 -17.60
CA LEU A 259 12.21 -10.27 -16.29
C LEU A 259 12.39 -8.84 -15.78
N LYS A 260 13.52 -8.18 -16.06
CA LYS A 260 13.74 -6.75 -15.74
C LYS A 260 12.93 -5.79 -16.63
N GLU A 261 12.54 -6.20 -17.83
CA GLU A 261 11.64 -5.44 -18.72
C GLU A 261 10.19 -5.60 -18.27
N GLU A 262 9.75 -6.84 -18.04
CA GLU A 262 8.42 -7.19 -17.52
C GLU A 262 8.16 -6.48 -16.18
N LEU A 263 9.10 -6.53 -15.24
CA LEU A 263 8.98 -5.84 -13.94
C LEU A 263 8.91 -4.31 -14.07
N ARG A 264 9.61 -3.70 -15.05
CA ARG A 264 9.48 -2.25 -15.31
C ARG A 264 8.13 -1.91 -15.92
N ASN A 265 7.62 -2.72 -16.84
CA ASN A 265 6.30 -2.53 -17.45
C ASN A 265 5.17 -2.72 -16.44
N ILE A 266 5.23 -3.74 -15.58
CA ILE A 266 4.27 -3.95 -14.49
C ILE A 266 4.28 -2.78 -13.51
N LYS A 267 5.46 -2.28 -13.11
CA LYS A 267 5.56 -1.08 -12.25
C LYS A 267 4.95 0.15 -12.91
N LYS A 268 5.29 0.44 -14.17
CA LYS A 268 4.72 1.58 -14.91
C LYS A 268 3.21 1.48 -15.02
N GLN A 269 2.68 0.31 -15.37
CA GLN A 269 1.23 0.06 -15.45
C GLN A 269 0.55 0.24 -14.08
N ALA A 270 1.14 -0.30 -13.01
CA ALA A 270 0.62 -0.11 -11.65
C ALA A 270 0.56 1.39 -11.29
N GLU A 271 1.66 2.12 -11.43
CA GLU A 271 1.70 3.57 -11.18
C GLU A 271 0.67 4.36 -12.02
N GLU A 272 0.50 4.01 -13.29
CA GLU A 272 -0.46 4.64 -14.19
C GLU A 272 -1.91 4.33 -13.79
N THR A 273 -2.21 3.09 -13.41
CA THR A 273 -3.53 2.71 -12.88
C THR A 273 -3.86 3.38 -11.55
N THR A 274 -2.89 3.48 -10.63
CA THR A 274 -3.04 4.21 -9.35
C THR A 274 -3.34 5.68 -9.60
N LYS A 275 -2.51 6.39 -10.39
CA LYS A 275 -2.72 7.80 -10.73
C LYS A 275 -4.08 8.04 -11.40
N ARG A 276 -4.52 7.13 -12.28
CA ARG A 276 -5.84 7.20 -12.93
C ARG A 276 -6.98 6.94 -11.96
N LEU A 277 -6.81 6.04 -10.99
CA LEU A 277 -7.80 5.75 -9.95
C LEU A 277 -7.92 6.92 -8.97
N GLU A 278 -6.80 7.47 -8.50
CA GLU A 278 -6.74 8.66 -7.64
C GLU A 278 -7.43 9.86 -8.31
N ALA A 279 -7.08 10.17 -9.56
CA ALA A 279 -7.70 11.27 -10.31
C ALA A 279 -9.22 11.07 -10.48
N ARG A 280 -9.67 9.85 -10.80
CA ARG A 280 -11.10 9.53 -10.92
C ARG A 280 -11.82 9.58 -9.57
N SER A 281 -11.18 9.12 -8.50
CA SER A 281 -11.73 9.15 -7.15
C SER A 281 -11.92 10.59 -6.69
N LYS A 282 -10.90 11.43 -6.86
CA LYS A 282 -10.97 12.86 -6.52
C LYS A 282 -12.00 13.60 -7.36
N GLN A 283 -12.04 13.39 -8.68
CA GLN A 283 -13.08 13.97 -9.54
C GLN A 283 -14.50 13.58 -9.10
N LYS A 284 -14.69 12.33 -8.65
CA LYS A 284 -15.98 11.89 -8.09
C LYS A 284 -16.26 12.55 -6.73
N GLU A 285 -15.27 12.65 -5.86
CA GLU A 285 -15.39 13.32 -4.55
C GLU A 285 -15.75 14.79 -4.71
N ASP A 286 -15.03 15.54 -5.54
CA ASP A 286 -15.33 16.94 -5.88
C ASP A 286 -16.76 17.09 -6.44
N SER A 287 -17.19 16.16 -7.32
CA SER A 287 -18.55 16.14 -7.90
C SER A 287 -19.64 15.78 -6.89
N ASP A 288 -19.41 14.79 -6.02
CA ASP A 288 -20.37 14.37 -5.00
C ASP A 288 -20.53 15.49 -3.95
N VAL A 289 -19.41 16.10 -3.52
CA VAL A 289 -19.40 17.26 -2.61
C VAL A 289 -20.20 18.43 -3.18
N GLN A 290 -20.03 18.75 -4.46
CA GLN A 290 -20.81 19.80 -5.11
C GLN A 290 -22.31 19.46 -5.14
N VAL A 291 -22.68 18.23 -5.54
CA VAL A 291 -24.07 17.76 -5.55
C VAL A 291 -24.71 17.77 -4.15
N PHE A 292 -23.96 17.44 -3.09
CA PHE A 292 -24.44 17.56 -1.72
C PHE A 292 -24.59 19.01 -1.28
N ARG A 293 -23.66 19.90 -1.66
CA ARG A 293 -23.72 21.34 -1.37
C ARG A 293 -24.93 22.01 -2.01
N ASP A 294 -25.23 21.70 -3.27
CA ASP A 294 -26.37 22.27 -3.99
C ASP A 294 -27.71 21.78 -3.40
N LYS A 295 -27.78 20.51 -2.99
CA LYS A 295 -28.92 19.97 -2.22
C LYS A 295 -29.07 20.64 -0.86
N GLU A 296 -27.97 20.87 -0.15
CA GLU A 296 -27.98 21.56 1.14
C GLU A 296 -28.50 23.01 0.99
N ILE A 297 -28.14 23.70 -0.10
CA ILE A 297 -28.64 25.03 -0.43
C ILE A 297 -30.15 25.00 -0.76
N SER A 298 -30.62 24.08 -1.60
CA SER A 298 -32.05 23.90 -1.90
C SER A 298 -32.86 23.67 -0.63
N MET A 299 -32.47 22.68 0.18
CA MET A 299 -33.14 22.34 1.44
C MET A 299 -33.14 23.51 2.44
N LYS A 300 -32.08 24.32 2.49
CA LYS A 300 -32.04 25.55 3.30
C LYS A 300 -32.99 26.63 2.77
N GLN A 301 -33.14 26.78 1.45
CA GLN A 301 -34.09 27.71 0.82
C GLN A 301 -35.54 27.27 1.07
N GLU A 302 -35.84 25.97 0.89
CA GLU A 302 -37.15 25.37 1.19
C GLU A 302 -37.51 25.55 2.69
N CYS A 303 -36.57 25.26 3.60
CA CYS A 303 -36.75 25.51 5.04
C CYS A 303 -36.89 27.00 5.40
N ALA A 304 -36.39 27.93 4.60
CA ALA A 304 -36.58 29.36 4.81
C ALA A 304 -37.96 29.82 4.30
N ALA A 305 -38.37 29.35 3.13
CA ALA A 305 -39.69 29.63 2.55
C ALA A 305 -40.82 29.12 3.46
N LEU A 306 -40.76 27.86 3.89
CA LEU A 306 -41.77 27.27 4.79
C LEU A 306 -41.83 27.97 6.16
N LYS A 307 -40.73 28.56 6.64
CA LYS A 307 -40.73 29.37 7.87
C LYS A 307 -41.38 30.74 7.66
N ALA A 308 -41.19 31.35 6.49
CA ALA A 308 -41.86 32.61 6.14
C ALA A 308 -43.37 32.40 5.96
N GLU A 309 -43.77 31.35 5.23
CA GLU A 309 -45.17 30.94 5.05
C GLU A 309 -45.85 30.64 6.40
N LEU A 310 -45.20 29.90 7.29
CA LEU A 310 -45.72 29.63 8.64
C LEU A 310 -45.88 30.92 9.46
N ALA A 311 -44.92 31.85 9.39
CA ALA A 311 -45.01 33.12 10.09
C ALA A 311 -46.15 34.01 9.56
N GLU A 312 -46.35 34.03 8.24
CA GLU A 312 -47.48 34.73 7.61
C GLU A 312 -48.83 34.08 7.94
N LEU A 313 -48.93 32.75 7.92
CA LEU A 313 -50.13 32.03 8.34
C LEU A 313 -50.48 32.29 9.81
N VAL A 314 -49.49 32.27 10.72
CA VAL A 314 -49.69 32.59 12.13
C VAL A 314 -50.15 34.04 12.32
N LYS A 315 -49.54 34.99 11.60
CA LYS A 315 -49.95 36.41 11.62
C LYS A 315 -51.39 36.57 11.12
N ASN A 316 -51.70 36.06 9.93
CA ASN A 316 -53.01 36.22 9.29
C ASN A 316 -54.12 35.51 10.11
N ASN A 317 -53.83 34.36 10.72
CA ASN A 317 -54.75 33.71 11.65
C ASN A 317 -54.95 34.53 12.94
N GLY A 318 -53.91 35.13 13.50
CA GLY A 318 -54.03 36.03 14.66
C GLY A 318 -54.84 37.30 14.36
N GLU A 319 -54.66 37.90 13.17
CA GLU A 319 -55.44 39.04 12.72
C GLU A 319 -56.92 38.67 12.49
N ASN A 320 -57.19 37.53 11.85
CA ASN A 320 -58.53 36.98 11.68
C ASN A 320 -59.21 36.66 13.02
N GLU A 321 -58.50 36.03 13.95
CA GLU A 321 -59.03 35.72 15.29
C GLU A 321 -59.32 37.01 16.07
N ALA A 322 -58.42 37.99 16.02
CA ALA A 322 -58.65 39.31 16.64
C ALA A 322 -59.84 40.05 16.03
N ALA A 323 -60.07 39.94 14.72
CA ALA A 323 -61.25 40.49 14.04
C ALA A 323 -62.54 39.76 14.47
N LEU A 324 -62.52 38.44 14.58
CA LEU A 324 -63.65 37.63 15.07
C LEU A 324 -63.95 37.93 16.55
N ARG A 325 -62.94 38.04 17.42
CA ARG A 325 -63.08 38.45 18.82
C ARG A 325 -63.71 39.85 18.94
N LYS A 326 -63.26 40.82 18.14
CA LYS A 326 -63.86 42.17 18.08
C LYS A 326 -65.31 42.14 17.61
N ARG A 327 -65.64 41.34 16.58
CA ARG A 327 -67.01 41.18 16.08
C ARG A 327 -67.91 40.51 17.11
N LYS A 328 -67.42 39.46 17.80
CA LYS A 328 -68.12 38.79 18.91
C LYS A 328 -68.45 39.80 20.01
N PHE A 329 -67.45 40.52 20.52
CA PHE A 329 -67.65 41.53 21.56
C PHE A 329 -68.66 42.62 21.16
N LYS A 330 -68.60 43.12 19.92
CA LYS A 330 -69.59 44.10 19.43
C LYS A 330 -71.02 43.56 19.43
N ILE A 331 -71.22 42.30 19.03
CA ILE A 331 -72.53 41.65 19.04
C ILE A 331 -72.99 41.37 20.49
N GLU A 332 -72.08 40.96 21.37
CA GLU A 332 -72.38 40.77 22.80
C GLU A 332 -72.83 42.08 23.45
N SER A 333 -72.12 43.19 23.24
CA SER A 333 -72.56 44.50 23.71
C SER A 333 -73.84 44.99 23.04
N GLU A 334 -74.09 44.68 21.76
CA GLU A 334 -75.38 44.99 21.12
C GLU A 334 -76.54 44.22 21.77
N VAL A 335 -76.34 42.94 22.10
CA VAL A 335 -77.32 42.12 22.83
C VAL A 335 -77.53 42.61 24.25
N GLU A 336 -76.46 42.94 24.98
CA GLU A 336 -76.51 43.53 26.33
C GLU A 336 -77.30 44.86 26.36
N ASN A 337 -77.10 45.72 25.36
CA ASN A 337 -77.89 46.94 25.17
C ASN A 337 -79.37 46.67 24.81
N TRP A 338 -79.70 45.54 24.16
CA TRP A 338 -81.09 45.15 23.92
C TRP A 338 -81.75 44.53 25.16
N ILE A 339 -80.99 43.78 25.98
CA ILE A 339 -81.44 43.25 27.26
C ILE A 339 -81.77 44.40 28.21
N HIS A 340 -80.86 45.36 28.41
CA HIS A 340 -81.12 46.52 29.27
C HIS A 340 -82.35 47.36 28.85
N LYS A 341 -82.61 47.48 27.54
CA LYS A 341 -83.83 48.13 27.05
C LYS A 341 -85.08 47.30 27.33
N TYR A 342 -85.02 45.99 27.11
CA TYR A 342 -86.14 45.11 27.41
C TYR A 342 -86.46 45.10 28.90
N ASP A 343 -85.44 45.03 29.77
CA ASP A 343 -85.60 45.09 31.22
C ASP A 343 -86.21 46.43 31.65
N GLN A 344 -85.74 47.56 31.10
CA GLN A 344 -86.34 48.88 31.35
C GLN A 344 -87.79 48.97 30.84
N ASP A 345 -88.06 48.58 29.59
CA ASP A 345 -89.42 48.58 29.01
C ASP A 345 -90.37 47.70 29.85
N MET A 346 -89.87 46.58 30.41
CA MET A 346 -90.63 45.70 31.28
C MET A 346 -90.87 46.28 32.68
N ASP A 347 -89.89 46.94 33.31
CA ASP A 347 -90.07 47.66 34.58
C ASP A 347 -91.05 48.85 34.42
N GLU A 348 -90.97 49.58 33.31
CA GLU A 348 -91.93 50.64 32.97
C GLU A 348 -93.36 50.07 32.75
N LYS A 349 -93.49 48.92 32.09
CA LYS A 349 -94.81 48.24 31.93
C LYS A 349 -95.32 47.63 33.23
N GLN A 350 -94.44 47.16 34.12
CA GLN A 350 -94.82 46.64 35.43
C GLN A 350 -95.31 47.77 36.35
N THR A 351 -94.63 48.91 36.36
CA THR A 351 -95.08 50.10 37.11
C THR A 351 -96.39 50.69 36.57
N GLU A 352 -96.57 50.76 35.24
CA GLU A 352 -97.88 51.09 34.63
C GLU A 352 -98.99 50.12 35.08
N LEU A 353 -98.71 48.81 35.13
CA LEU A 353 -99.68 47.81 35.58
C LEU A 353 -100.00 47.93 37.07
N GLU A 354 -99.02 48.27 37.92
CA GLU A 354 -99.21 48.51 39.35
C GLU A 354 -100.03 49.78 39.61
N ASP A 355 -99.74 50.89 38.91
CA ASP A 355 -100.52 52.13 38.96
C ASP A 355 -101.97 51.91 38.50
N ILE A 356 -102.18 51.25 37.35
CA ILE A 356 -103.52 50.90 36.85
C ILE A 356 -104.25 49.97 37.81
N THR A 357 -103.54 49.03 38.44
CA THR A 357 -104.13 48.13 39.45
C THR A 357 -104.52 48.88 40.72
N ALA A 358 -103.72 49.84 41.16
CA ALA A 358 -104.05 50.71 42.30
C ALA A 358 -105.29 51.57 42.02
N ILE A 359 -105.35 52.21 40.84
CA ILE A 359 -106.53 52.98 40.39
C ILE A 359 -107.75 52.08 40.30
N TYR A 360 -107.65 50.89 39.70
CA TYR A 360 -108.76 49.93 39.61
C TYR A 360 -109.22 49.44 41.00
N MET A 361 -108.30 49.26 41.95
CA MET A 361 -108.66 48.93 43.33
C MET A 361 -109.39 50.08 44.04
N GLU A 362 -109.02 51.34 43.78
CA GLU A 362 -109.73 52.50 44.30
C GLU A 362 -111.12 52.66 43.65
N GLU A 363 -111.20 52.66 42.31
CA GLU A 363 -112.47 52.73 41.57
C GLU A 363 -113.42 51.59 41.98
N LYS A 364 -112.89 50.38 42.21
CA LYS A 364 -113.67 49.25 42.71
C LYS A 364 -114.16 49.50 44.14
N ALA A 365 -113.31 50.01 45.04
CA ALA A 365 -113.74 50.33 46.41
C ALA A 365 -114.83 51.42 46.42
N GLN A 366 -114.72 52.43 45.56
CA GLN A 366 -115.75 53.45 45.33
C GLN A 366 -117.03 52.83 44.76
N LEU A 367 -116.93 51.90 43.80
CA LEU A 367 -118.08 51.19 43.22
C LEU A 367 -118.78 50.29 44.23
N ASP A 368 -118.03 49.57 45.07
CA ASP A 368 -118.56 48.74 46.15
C ASP A 368 -119.29 49.62 47.20
N GLU A 369 -118.74 50.81 47.53
CA GLU A 369 -119.43 51.78 48.41
C GLU A 369 -120.70 52.35 47.77
N LEU A 370 -120.65 52.78 46.50
CA LEU A 370 -121.84 53.26 45.79
C LEU A 370 -122.90 52.16 45.65
N THR A 371 -122.49 50.90 45.47
CA THR A 371 -123.40 49.75 45.38
C THR A 371 -124.07 49.49 46.73
N ALA A 372 -123.33 49.52 47.84
CA ALA A 372 -123.89 49.42 49.18
C ALA A 372 -124.91 50.54 49.46
N ARG A 373 -124.52 51.81 49.22
CA ARG A 373 -125.41 52.98 49.36
C ARG A 373 -126.67 52.86 48.47
N HIS A 374 -126.53 52.37 47.24
CA HIS A 374 -127.63 52.17 46.31
C HIS A 374 -128.56 51.02 46.72
N ASP A 375 -128.04 49.93 47.27
CA ASP A 375 -128.83 48.82 47.76
C ASP A 375 -129.55 49.15 49.09
N ASP A 376 -129.00 50.04 49.92
CA ASP A 376 -129.76 50.66 51.01
C ASP A 376 -130.86 51.60 50.49
N LEU A 377 -130.57 52.45 49.49
CA LEU A 377 -131.59 53.27 48.82
C LEU A 377 -132.69 52.44 48.15
N LYS A 378 -132.39 51.23 47.64
CA LYS A 378 -133.39 50.27 47.15
C LYS A 378 -134.29 49.79 48.28
N LYS A 379 -133.75 49.41 49.45
CA LYS A 379 -134.56 48.97 50.61
C LYS A 379 -135.52 50.07 51.05
N GLU A 380 -135.05 51.32 51.10
CA GLU A 380 -135.89 52.49 51.38
C GLU A 380 -136.97 52.71 50.29
N TYR A 381 -136.60 52.64 49.01
CA TYR A 381 -137.53 52.80 47.90
C TYR A 381 -138.58 51.67 47.86
N GLU A 382 -138.19 50.43 48.10
CA GLU A 382 -139.09 49.27 48.17
C GLU A 382 -140.03 49.37 49.38
N ALA A 383 -139.54 49.84 50.54
CA ALA A 383 -140.38 50.13 51.70
C ALA A 383 -141.43 51.23 51.40
N ILE A 384 -141.01 52.35 50.79
CA ILE A 384 -141.91 53.44 50.38
C ILE A 384 -142.94 52.97 49.34
N MET A 385 -142.53 52.12 48.39
CA MET A 385 -143.43 51.58 47.36
C MET A 385 -144.38 50.52 47.92
N ALA A 386 -143.96 49.71 48.90
CA ALA A 386 -144.83 48.80 49.63
C ALA A 386 -145.84 49.56 50.49
N GLU A 387 -145.42 50.60 51.22
CA GLU A 387 -146.30 51.46 52.02
C GLU A 387 -147.34 52.16 51.13
N ARG A 388 -146.92 52.75 50.00
CA ARG A 388 -147.83 53.34 49.00
C ARG A 388 -148.84 52.32 48.49
N LYS A 389 -148.39 51.11 48.15
CA LYS A 389 -149.27 50.03 47.66
C LYS A 389 -150.33 49.65 48.70
N ILE A 390 -149.92 49.51 49.97
CA ILE A 390 -150.83 49.25 51.10
C ILE A 390 -151.83 50.40 51.30
N GLU A 391 -151.41 51.66 51.18
CA GLU A 391 -152.31 52.81 51.36
C GLU A 391 -153.28 52.99 50.17
N GLU A 392 -152.86 52.69 48.94
CA GLU A 392 -153.76 52.65 47.78
C GLU A 392 -154.76 51.49 47.86
N GLU A 393 -154.34 50.31 48.34
CA GLU A 393 -155.22 49.17 48.57
C GLU A 393 -156.28 49.48 49.64
N LYS A 394 -155.87 50.07 50.78
CA LYS A 394 -156.78 50.64 51.80
C LYS A 394 -157.69 51.74 51.25
N ARG A 395 -157.25 52.53 50.27
CA ARG A 395 -158.10 53.55 49.60
C ARG A 395 -159.17 52.89 48.72
N MET A 396 -158.78 51.89 47.95
CA MET A 396 -159.65 51.11 47.06
C MET A 396 -160.71 50.31 47.84
N GLU A 397 -160.34 49.69 48.97
CA GLU A 397 -161.31 49.02 49.85
C GLU A 397 -162.35 49.99 50.42
N ARG A 398 -161.91 51.16 50.93
CA ARG A 398 -162.82 52.21 51.43
C ARG A 398 -163.81 52.67 50.35
N GLU A 399 -163.33 52.90 49.14
CA GLU A 399 -164.21 53.20 47.99
C GLU A 399 -165.18 52.06 47.66
N MET A 400 -164.73 50.81 47.67
CA MET A 400 -165.57 49.64 47.36
C MET A 400 -166.66 49.42 48.42
N GLN A 401 -166.37 49.65 49.70
CA GLN A 401 -167.39 49.64 50.75
C GLN A 401 -168.39 50.80 50.58
N LEU A 402 -167.93 52.01 50.23
CA LEU A 402 -168.80 53.16 49.98
C LEU A 402 -169.73 52.93 48.77
N LYS A 403 -169.20 52.33 47.69
CA LYS A 403 -169.95 51.92 46.49
C LYS A 403 -170.99 50.83 46.81
N LYS A 404 -170.66 49.85 47.66
CA LYS A 404 -171.63 48.85 48.17
C LYS A 404 -172.76 49.51 48.99
N ARG A 405 -172.44 50.40 49.93
CA ARG A 405 -173.42 51.09 50.79
C ARG A 405 -174.38 51.99 49.98
N THR A 406 -173.86 52.80 49.07
CA THR A 406 -174.68 53.65 48.18
C THR A 406 -175.53 52.83 47.19
N GLY A 407 -174.97 51.76 46.62
CA GLY A 407 -175.68 50.84 45.73
C GLY A 407 -176.79 50.00 46.40
N ALA A 408 -176.78 49.88 47.73
CA ALA A 408 -177.88 49.33 48.51
C ALA A 408 -178.99 50.38 48.73
N ALA A 409 -178.63 51.58 49.20
CA ALA A 409 -179.58 52.67 49.43
C ALA A 409 -180.38 53.04 48.16
N THR A 410 -179.72 53.09 47.00
CA THR A 410 -180.36 53.40 45.71
C THR A 410 -181.43 52.36 45.32
N ARG A 411 -181.18 51.07 45.55
CA ARG A 411 -182.14 49.99 45.28
C ARG A 411 -183.39 50.09 46.15
N ILE A 412 -183.22 50.36 47.45
CA ILE A 412 -184.34 50.55 48.38
C ILE A 412 -185.21 51.75 47.97
N GLN A 413 -184.58 52.89 47.65
CA GLN A 413 -185.29 54.09 47.21
C GLN A 413 -186.02 53.91 45.87
N ALA A 414 -185.45 53.16 44.92
CA ALA A 414 -186.07 52.87 43.64
C ALA A 414 -187.34 52.00 43.77
N TRP A 415 -187.29 50.98 44.64
CA TRP A 415 -188.43 50.06 44.85
C TRP A 415 -189.65 50.77 45.43
N PHE A 416 -189.47 51.58 46.48
CA PHE A 416 -190.55 52.33 47.12
C PHE A 416 -191.17 53.39 46.19
N LYS A 417 -190.34 54.13 45.43
CA LYS A 417 -190.83 55.10 44.43
C LYS A 417 -191.63 54.40 43.32
N GLY A 418 -191.17 53.22 42.86
CA GLY A 418 -191.88 52.41 41.87
C GLY A 418 -193.21 51.84 42.37
N TRP A 419 -193.32 51.49 43.66
CA TRP A 419 -194.59 51.06 44.27
C TRP A 419 -195.62 52.19 44.30
N LYS A 420 -195.24 53.38 44.78
CA LYS A 420 -196.15 54.54 44.86
C LYS A 420 -196.74 54.91 43.49
N VAL A 421 -195.90 54.96 42.44
CA VAL A 421 -196.32 55.30 41.07
C VAL A 421 -197.29 54.27 40.46
N ARG A 422 -197.23 52.99 40.86
CA ARG A 422 -198.13 51.95 40.33
C ARG A 422 -199.51 51.93 40.97
N ARG A 423 -199.70 52.51 42.16
CA ARG A 423 -201.00 52.54 42.85
C ARG A 423 -201.94 53.59 42.26
N ASP A 424 -201.39 54.76 41.92
CA ASP A 424 -202.18 55.98 41.68
C ASP A 424 -202.55 56.20 40.19
N MET A 425 -202.32 55.21 39.30
CA MET A 425 -202.46 55.33 37.83
C MET A 425 -203.47 54.36 37.17
N LYS A 426 -204.38 53.70 37.92
CA LYS A 426 -205.38 52.74 37.37
C LYS A 426 -206.85 53.21 37.39
N LYS A 427 -207.12 54.51 37.52
CA LYS A 427 -208.44 55.09 37.20
C LYS A 427 -208.27 56.43 36.49
N GLN A 428 -208.71 56.47 35.21
CA GLN A 428 -208.99 57.68 34.42
C GLN A 428 -207.71 58.51 34.06
N ARG A 429 -207.59 59.29 32.97
CA ARG A 429 -208.42 59.59 31.78
C ARG A 429 -209.91 59.77 32.08
N SER A 430 -210.42 60.89 32.60
CA SER A 430 -209.95 62.28 32.90
C SER A 430 -208.45 62.63 33.09
N GLY A 431 -208.02 63.78 32.52
CA GLY A 431 -206.67 64.41 32.65
C GLY A 431 -205.74 64.09 31.45
N SER A 432 -205.12 65.01 30.68
CA SER A 432 -204.41 66.30 30.96
C SER A 432 -203.15 66.10 31.85
N GLY A 433 -201.92 66.61 31.65
CA GLY A 433 -201.25 67.53 30.69
C GLY A 433 -199.80 67.84 31.20
N LYS A 434 -198.92 68.71 30.67
CA LYS A 434 -198.77 69.40 29.36
C LYS A 434 -197.46 70.27 29.33
N LYS A 435 -196.41 69.88 28.57
CA LYS A 435 -195.11 70.60 28.25
C LYS A 435 -193.96 70.67 29.31
N GLY A 436 -192.71 70.67 28.80
CA GLY A 436 -191.52 71.43 29.31
C GLY A 436 -190.50 70.70 30.22
N ALA A 437 -189.22 71.12 30.36
CA ALA A 437 -188.40 72.03 29.52
C ALA A 437 -186.86 71.97 29.83
N LYS A 438 -186.02 72.04 28.78
CA LYS A 438 -184.74 72.79 28.63
C LYS A 438 -183.67 72.79 29.78
N GLY A 439 -182.56 72.06 29.59
CA GLY A 439 -181.30 72.15 30.37
C GLY A 439 -180.06 72.54 29.53
N LYS A 440 -178.90 72.84 30.16
CA LYS A 440 -177.71 73.45 29.48
C LYS A 440 -176.40 73.45 30.33
N GLY A 441 -175.25 72.99 29.79
CA GLY A 441 -173.91 73.54 30.12
C GLY A 441 -172.73 72.59 30.49
N GLY A 442 -171.49 73.01 30.15
CA GLY A 442 -170.18 72.50 30.64
C GLY A 442 -169.65 71.19 30.00
N LYS A 443 -168.50 71.06 29.28
CA LYS A 443 -167.36 71.91 28.84
C LYS A 443 -166.11 71.99 29.75
N GLY A 444 -165.00 71.38 29.29
CA GLY A 444 -163.60 71.46 29.82
C GLY A 444 -162.92 70.07 29.90
N LYS A 445 -161.74 69.72 29.34
CA LYS A 445 -160.65 70.35 28.53
C LYS A 445 -159.32 70.76 29.23
N ALA A 446 -158.46 69.78 29.54
CA ALA A 446 -156.97 69.85 29.56
C ALA A 446 -156.43 68.39 29.46
N LYS A 447 -155.32 67.98 28.79
CA LYS A 447 -154.11 68.54 28.14
C LYS A 447 -152.83 68.56 29.02
N THR A 448 -151.78 67.82 28.58
CA THR A 448 -150.33 67.91 28.95
C THR A 448 -149.94 67.66 30.42
N ALA A 449 -148.70 67.31 30.84
CA ALA A 449 -147.50 66.63 30.29
C ALA A 449 -146.54 66.38 31.51
N LYS A 450 -145.21 66.09 31.49
CA LYS A 450 -144.12 65.96 30.48
C LYS A 450 -142.91 65.25 31.16
N LYS A 451 -142.01 64.58 30.41
CA LYS A 451 -140.70 64.01 30.88
C LYS A 451 -140.81 62.84 31.87
N LYS A 452 -139.77 62.03 32.12
CA LYS A 452 -138.38 62.08 31.58
C LYS A 452 -138.28 61.38 30.22
#